data_AF-A0A1X9NH37-F1
#
_entry.id   AF-A0A1X9NH37-F1
#
_cell.length_a   1.000
_cell.length_b   1.000
_cell.length_c   1.000
_cell.angle_alpha   90.00
_cell.angle_beta   90.00
_cell.angle_gamma   90.00
#
_symmetry.space_group_name_H-M   'P 1'
#
loop_
_entity.id
_entity.type
_entity.pdbx_description
1 polymer ?
#
loop_
_entity_poly.entity_id
_entity_poly.type
_entity_poly.pdbx_seq_one_letter_code
_entity_poly.pdbx_strand_id
1 'polypeptide(L)'
;MNPRIIFLHIPKSAGTSQHLLLNKIYGRDNVFWHHEYGDQGVTNYEDLQSFIDGRTIVGGHRPRAFYPSTISMGSPPDLFCAIVREPVARAASLFNYYSQPQNAGDISNKRERKYLLEYWRDAGINPDSLVKSIESCEPFREQISNYQCHYLSNGAASFDAVLTTLHQQNSLIGAMDSLDQFNGALAQLLGWREIPTVHANKNCQGSAQPLLQEAGAVELIESINREDSKCYQFVIQQQGLYRHIPDADKFHDFQAVQKPTTWRPNIRRQPSPPPQQTLEKLGLPHLWQKNLPWPNGQENTMPWPLRSVLVSADKKIIARPIVGNQTEWLTKIMAELSEFEGKALLDGPTVKLPQALDYFNTGMMLKDYAMAGAREIISGENYYKFALLQDPKDRLVKAYLEAFVEPLATGDKQESAQSIQRFTDGPVSFAKFVAFICAQPAKSLDLAWMPQVLYLKGVKHYSKLYSLDHLDQLVDDLEGMSGRKLTRFPAKENGTMPLVVEGAFDMAPALLKDFPLIEARSFYNDELSAMVSSYYAEDCRCLEAL
;
A
#
# COMPACT_ATOMS: atom_id res chain seq x y z
N MET A 1 0.97 11.97 -20.59
CA MET A 1 2.24 12.74 -20.70
C MET A 1 3.37 11.85 -20.24
N ASN A 2 4.52 11.86 -20.93
CA ASN A 2 5.68 11.08 -20.51
C ASN A 2 6.29 11.66 -19.23
N PRO A 3 6.84 10.80 -18.34
CA PRO A 3 7.64 11.28 -17.22
C PRO A 3 8.83 12.04 -17.77
N ARG A 4 9.25 13.07 -17.05
CA ARG A 4 10.33 13.96 -17.50
C ARG A 4 11.53 13.92 -16.56
N ILE A 5 11.37 13.32 -15.37
CA ILE A 5 12.44 13.05 -14.42
C ILE A 5 12.39 11.57 -14.09
N ILE A 6 13.53 10.90 -14.27
CA ILE A 6 13.74 9.50 -13.88
C ILE A 6 14.74 9.49 -12.74
N PHE A 7 14.26 9.15 -11.54
CA PHE A 7 15.11 9.02 -10.36
C PHE A 7 15.54 7.55 -10.17
N LEU A 8 16.78 7.25 -10.54
CA LEU A 8 17.41 5.95 -10.37
C LEU A 8 17.73 5.73 -8.88
N HIS A 9 16.78 5.13 -8.14
CA HIS A 9 16.94 4.91 -6.71
C HIS A 9 17.86 3.71 -6.46
N ILE A 10 19.14 3.99 -6.32
CA ILE A 10 20.13 3.03 -5.85
C ILE A 10 19.82 2.66 -4.39
N PRO A 11 19.71 1.37 -4.03
CA PRO A 11 19.50 0.97 -2.65
C PRO A 11 20.52 1.59 -1.69
N LYS A 12 19.99 2.15 -0.59
CA LYS A 12 20.76 2.72 0.53
C LYS A 12 21.58 3.97 0.21
N SER A 13 21.23 4.73 -0.82
CA SER A 13 21.83 6.03 -1.15
C SER A 13 20.85 7.22 -0.97
N ALA A 14 20.05 7.20 0.10
CA ALA A 14 19.09 8.26 0.44
C ALA A 14 17.87 8.42 -0.48
N GLY A 15 17.54 7.43 -1.32
CA GLY A 15 16.38 7.55 -2.20
C GLY A 15 15.01 7.58 -1.50
N THR A 16 14.86 7.04 -0.27
CA THR A 16 13.64 7.29 0.53
C THR A 16 13.45 8.77 0.84
N SER A 17 14.53 9.48 1.18
CA SER A 17 14.48 10.92 1.45
C SER A 17 14.15 11.70 0.17
N GLN A 18 14.74 11.31 -0.96
CA GLN A 18 14.39 11.91 -2.26
C GLN A 18 12.94 11.65 -2.65
N HIS A 19 12.45 10.43 -2.45
CA HIS A 19 11.05 10.11 -2.72
C HIS A 19 10.09 11.01 -1.91
N LEU A 20 10.39 11.23 -0.63
CA LEU A 20 9.61 12.14 0.22
C LEU A 20 9.73 13.60 -0.24
N LEU A 21 10.91 14.05 -0.66
CA LEU A 21 11.14 15.39 -1.20
C LEU A 21 10.31 15.64 -2.46
N LEU A 22 10.43 14.73 -3.44
CA LEU A 22 9.73 14.84 -4.72
C LEU A 22 8.21 14.80 -4.54
N ASN A 23 7.70 13.96 -3.63
CA ASN A 23 6.28 13.95 -3.25
C ASN A 23 5.82 15.28 -2.62
N LYS A 24 6.65 15.92 -1.79
CA LYS A 24 6.31 17.23 -1.21
C LYS A 24 6.23 18.32 -2.27
N ILE A 25 7.09 18.26 -3.28
CA ILE A 25 7.20 19.31 -4.31
C ILE A 25 6.15 19.13 -5.41
N TYR A 26 5.98 17.91 -5.92
CA TYR A 26 5.14 17.61 -7.07
C TYR A 26 3.78 17.02 -6.69
N GLY A 27 3.62 16.53 -5.46
CA GLY A 27 2.45 15.77 -5.04
C GLY A 27 2.49 14.31 -5.51
N ARG A 28 1.88 13.41 -4.74
CA ARG A 28 1.82 11.97 -5.05
C ARG A 28 1.22 11.65 -6.40
N ASP A 29 0.27 12.46 -6.86
CA ASP A 29 -0.36 12.25 -8.16
C ASP A 29 0.60 12.48 -9.33
N ASN A 30 1.72 13.16 -9.12
CA ASN A 30 2.73 13.40 -10.16
C ASN A 30 4.02 12.58 -9.97
N VAL A 31 4.09 11.75 -8.92
CA VAL A 31 5.25 10.90 -8.61
C VAL A 31 4.81 9.44 -8.63
N PHE A 32 5.33 8.70 -9.61
CA PHE A 32 5.29 7.24 -9.59
C PHE A 32 6.59 6.71 -8.99
N TRP A 33 6.46 5.74 -8.08
CA TRP A 33 7.59 5.10 -7.44
C TRP A 33 7.40 3.59 -7.45
N HIS A 34 8.37 2.88 -8.00
CA HIS A 34 8.32 1.42 -8.07
C HIS A 34 8.10 0.79 -6.70
N HIS A 35 7.30 -0.27 -6.69
CA HIS A 35 6.85 -1.07 -5.55
C HIS A 35 5.81 -0.42 -4.62
N GLU A 36 5.38 0.82 -4.86
CA GLU A 36 4.31 1.44 -4.06
C GLU A 36 2.89 1.17 -4.61
N TYR A 37 2.78 0.85 -5.91
CA TYR A 37 1.50 0.75 -6.61
C TYR A 37 1.16 -0.69 -7.06
N GLY A 38 1.73 -1.70 -6.40
CA GLY A 38 1.47 -3.11 -6.72
C GLY A 38 2.10 -3.58 -8.04
N ASP A 39 3.10 -2.85 -8.55
CA ASP A 39 3.89 -3.18 -9.75
C ASP A 39 4.97 -4.25 -9.49
N GLN A 40 4.81 -5.05 -8.42
CA GLN A 40 5.66 -6.18 -8.09
C GLN A 40 5.44 -7.30 -9.11
N GLY A 41 6.14 -7.21 -10.24
CA GLY A 41 5.98 -8.13 -11.36
C GLY A 41 6.23 -7.48 -12.72
N VAL A 42 6.29 -6.14 -12.78
CA VAL A 42 6.62 -5.44 -14.02
C VAL A 42 8.11 -5.59 -14.31
N THR A 43 8.45 -6.38 -15.32
CA THR A 43 9.83 -6.71 -15.72
C THR A 43 10.36 -5.88 -16.90
N ASN A 44 9.49 -5.22 -17.65
CA ASN A 44 9.86 -4.33 -18.76
C ASN A 44 9.22 -2.94 -18.55
N TYR A 45 9.68 -1.94 -19.31
CA TYR A 45 9.20 -0.55 -19.17
C TYR A 45 7.83 -0.35 -19.81
N GLU A 46 7.53 -1.08 -20.89
CA GLU A 46 6.29 -0.97 -21.66
C GLU A 46 5.05 -1.25 -20.80
N ASP A 47 5.13 -2.24 -19.91
CA ASP A 47 4.09 -2.60 -18.96
C ASP A 47 3.82 -1.49 -17.92
N LEU A 48 4.75 -0.56 -17.72
CA LEU A 48 4.57 0.57 -16.82
C LEU A 48 3.76 1.71 -17.42
N GLN A 49 3.55 1.74 -18.74
CA GLN A 49 3.02 2.91 -19.41
C GLN A 49 1.67 3.35 -18.83
N SER A 50 0.83 2.38 -18.41
CA SER A 50 -0.45 2.63 -17.76
C SER A 50 -0.34 3.24 -16.35
N PHE A 51 0.75 2.98 -15.62
CA PHE A 51 0.98 3.49 -14.28
C PHE A 51 1.63 4.89 -14.28
N ILE A 52 2.46 5.15 -15.29
CA ILE A 52 3.24 6.38 -15.39
C ILE A 52 2.58 7.45 -16.26
N ASP A 53 1.47 7.14 -16.95
CA ASP A 53 0.78 8.15 -17.74
C ASP A 53 0.29 9.33 -16.88
N GLY A 54 0.70 10.54 -17.28
CA GLY A 54 0.35 11.76 -16.57
C GLY A 54 1.23 12.04 -15.34
N ARG A 55 2.23 11.19 -15.06
CA ARG A 55 3.19 11.41 -13.99
C ARG A 55 4.36 12.23 -14.50
N THR A 56 4.83 13.19 -13.69
CA THR A 56 6.00 14.01 -14.00
C THR A 56 7.30 13.27 -13.65
N ILE A 57 7.26 12.49 -12.59
CA ILE A 57 8.41 11.80 -12.00
C ILE A 57 8.15 10.32 -11.96
N VAL A 58 9.14 9.55 -12.40
CA VAL A 58 9.23 8.11 -12.19
C VAL A 58 10.50 7.83 -11.40
N GLY A 59 10.42 6.99 -10.38
CA GLY A 59 11.61 6.56 -9.66
C GLY A 59 11.44 5.21 -9.00
N GLY A 60 12.49 4.76 -8.32
CA GLY A 60 12.51 3.51 -7.59
C GLY A 60 13.63 2.58 -8.02
N HIS A 61 13.59 1.34 -7.55
CA HIS A 61 14.70 0.40 -7.65
C HIS A 61 14.82 -0.26 -9.03
N ARG A 62 14.97 0.56 -10.08
CA ARG A 62 15.24 0.13 -11.45
C ARG A 62 16.55 0.74 -11.97
N PRO A 63 17.42 -0.06 -12.59
CA PRO A 63 18.66 0.45 -13.18
C PRO A 63 18.38 1.24 -14.46
N ARG A 64 19.35 2.00 -14.94
CA ARG A 64 19.25 2.77 -16.17
C ARG A 64 18.87 1.90 -17.37
N ALA A 65 19.42 0.70 -17.49
CA ALA A 65 19.13 -0.25 -18.57
C ALA A 65 17.65 -0.70 -18.65
N PHE A 66 16.87 -0.53 -17.58
CA PHE A 66 15.45 -0.83 -17.57
C PHE A 66 14.64 0.19 -18.38
N TYR A 67 15.09 1.45 -18.41
CA TYR A 67 14.43 2.52 -19.15
C TYR A 67 14.92 2.52 -20.61
N PRO A 68 14.06 2.78 -21.60
CA PRO A 68 14.50 2.79 -22.99
C PRO A 68 15.56 3.89 -23.21
N SER A 69 16.46 3.66 -24.16
CA SER A 69 17.52 4.62 -24.53
C SER A 69 16.92 5.93 -25.06
N THR A 70 15.79 5.83 -25.74
CA THR A 70 14.96 6.94 -26.20
C THR A 70 13.52 6.68 -25.77
N ILE A 71 13.03 7.43 -24.78
CA ILE A 71 11.59 7.50 -24.51
C ILE A 71 11.00 8.34 -25.67
N SER A 72 10.46 7.69 -26.68
CA SER A 72 10.14 8.21 -28.03
C SER A 72 9.68 9.67 -28.16
N MET A 73 10.45 10.43 -28.95
CA MET A 73 10.09 11.26 -30.13
C MET A 73 8.93 12.26 -30.07
N GLY A 74 8.95 13.19 -29.11
CA GLY A 74 8.10 14.39 -29.20
C GLY A 74 8.02 15.30 -27.97
N SER A 75 8.74 14.98 -26.89
CA SER A 75 8.75 15.74 -25.64
C SER A 75 10.20 15.97 -25.18
N PRO A 76 10.45 17.00 -24.35
CA PRO A 76 11.81 17.38 -23.93
C PRO A 76 12.56 16.20 -23.32
N PRO A 77 13.90 16.20 -23.43
CA PRO A 77 14.73 15.07 -23.03
C PRO A 77 14.67 14.83 -21.51
N ASP A 78 14.51 13.57 -21.12
CA ASP A 78 14.37 13.16 -19.73
C ASP A 78 15.62 13.50 -18.92
N LEU A 79 15.42 13.99 -17.70
CA LEU A 79 16.50 14.16 -16.73
C LEU A 79 16.65 12.86 -15.91
N PHE A 80 17.79 12.19 -16.06
CA PHE A 80 18.17 11.07 -15.20
C PHE A 80 18.89 11.59 -13.95
N CYS A 81 18.31 11.29 -12.80
CA CYS A 81 18.83 11.68 -11.49
C CYS A 81 19.21 10.45 -10.68
N ALA A 82 20.32 10.53 -9.94
CA ALA A 82 20.67 9.51 -8.96
C ALA A 82 21.51 10.10 -7.83
N ILE A 83 21.57 9.35 -6.72
CA ILE A 83 22.53 9.63 -5.65
C ILE A 83 23.40 8.40 -5.48
N VAL A 84 24.71 8.61 -5.52
CA VAL A 84 25.73 7.61 -5.18
C VAL A 84 26.17 7.77 -3.72
N ARG A 85 26.69 6.70 -3.14
CA ARG A 85 27.22 6.65 -1.79
C ARG A 85 28.57 5.94 -1.81
N GLU A 86 29.43 6.28 -0.87
CA GLU A 86 30.68 5.56 -0.65
C GLU A 86 30.39 4.03 -0.59
N PRO A 87 31.06 3.21 -1.43
CA PRO A 87 30.66 1.81 -1.63
C PRO A 87 30.67 0.95 -0.36
N VAL A 88 31.67 1.12 0.52
CA VAL A 88 31.79 0.38 1.78
C VAL A 88 30.61 0.71 2.70
N ALA A 89 30.32 2.01 2.89
CA ALA A 89 29.21 2.49 3.68
C ALA A 89 27.85 2.07 3.12
N ARG A 90 27.72 1.99 1.78
CA ARG A 90 26.50 1.49 1.12
C ARG A 90 26.30 0.00 1.42
N ALA A 91 27.33 -0.83 1.23
CA ALA A 91 27.28 -2.27 1.47
C ALA A 91 26.94 -2.57 2.94
N ALA A 92 27.62 -1.94 3.90
CA ALA A 92 27.33 -2.11 5.32
C ALA A 92 25.91 -1.65 5.69
N SER A 93 25.43 -0.57 5.08
CA SER A 93 24.05 -0.10 5.30
C SER A 93 22.99 -1.05 4.74
N LEU A 94 23.28 -1.74 3.63
CA LEU A 94 22.41 -2.74 3.04
C LEU A 94 22.40 -4.02 3.89
N PHE A 95 23.58 -4.50 4.29
CA PHE A 95 23.70 -5.62 5.21
C PHE A 95 22.87 -5.39 6.48
N ASN A 96 23.08 -4.26 7.17
CA ASN A 96 22.34 -3.91 8.38
C ASN A 96 20.82 -3.86 8.17
N TYR A 97 20.37 -3.50 6.97
CA TYR A 97 18.95 -3.49 6.65
C TYR A 97 18.37 -4.91 6.63
N TYR A 98 19.11 -5.89 6.11
CA TYR A 98 18.70 -7.29 6.07
C TYR A 98 18.96 -8.05 7.37
N SER A 99 20.09 -7.80 8.05
CA SER A 99 20.54 -8.59 9.21
C SER A 99 20.01 -8.10 10.55
N GLN A 100 19.64 -6.83 10.68
CA GLN A 100 19.29 -6.20 11.97
C GLN A 100 17.86 -5.63 11.99
N PRO A 101 16.81 -6.48 11.98
CA PRO A 101 15.41 -6.05 11.96
C PRO A 101 15.04 -5.14 13.14
N GLN A 102 15.69 -5.31 14.29
CA GLN A 102 15.47 -4.49 15.50
C GLN A 102 15.79 -3.01 15.30
N ASN A 103 16.62 -2.67 14.31
CA ASN A 103 16.98 -1.31 13.96
C ASN A 103 15.91 -0.61 13.09
N ALA A 104 14.80 -1.29 12.74
CA ALA A 104 13.68 -0.64 12.08
C ALA A 104 12.96 0.33 13.05
N GLY A 105 12.62 1.52 12.55
CA GLY A 105 12.03 2.59 13.36
C GLY A 105 10.58 2.33 13.81
N ASP A 106 9.82 1.51 13.08
CA ASP A 106 8.43 1.18 13.36
C ASP A 106 8.18 -0.34 13.46
N ILE A 107 7.13 -0.75 14.17
CA ILE A 107 6.82 -2.16 14.48
C ILE A 107 6.47 -2.97 13.22
N SER A 108 5.76 -2.37 12.26
CA SER A 108 5.43 -3.04 10.99
C SER A 108 6.70 -3.41 10.22
N ASN A 109 7.62 -2.46 10.10
CA ASN A 109 8.91 -2.61 9.44
C ASN A 109 9.81 -3.60 10.19
N LYS A 110 9.76 -3.65 11.53
CA LYS A 110 10.44 -4.71 12.32
C LYS A 110 9.96 -6.10 11.93
N ARG A 111 8.64 -6.29 11.76
CA ARG A 111 8.08 -7.59 11.40
C ARG A 111 8.43 -7.99 9.96
N GLU A 112 8.29 -7.06 9.02
CA GLU A 112 8.68 -7.26 7.62
C GLU A 112 10.16 -7.64 7.52
N ARG A 113 11.04 -6.89 8.19
CA ARG A 113 12.48 -7.20 8.21
C ARG A 113 12.79 -8.53 8.89
N LYS A 114 11.98 -9.00 9.83
CA LYS A 114 12.16 -10.33 10.42
C LYS A 114 11.93 -11.42 9.38
N TYR A 115 10.89 -11.31 8.56
CA TYR A 115 10.66 -12.24 7.45
C TYR A 115 11.75 -12.15 6.39
N LEU A 116 12.19 -10.93 6.05
CA LEU A 116 13.32 -10.73 5.14
C LEU A 116 14.60 -11.38 5.68
N LEU A 117 14.88 -11.26 6.99
CA LEU A 117 16.01 -11.91 7.62
C LEU A 117 15.95 -13.43 7.48
N GLU A 118 14.78 -14.04 7.66
CA GLU A 118 14.59 -15.49 7.47
C GLU A 118 14.91 -15.90 6.03
N TYR A 119 14.32 -15.21 5.04
CA TYR A 119 14.65 -15.41 3.61
C TYR A 119 16.14 -15.28 3.32
N TRP A 120 16.77 -14.22 3.84
CA TRP A 120 18.18 -13.95 3.59
C TRP A 120 19.11 -14.96 4.27
N ARG A 121 18.74 -15.48 5.45
CA ARG A 121 19.47 -16.56 6.11
C ARG A 121 19.46 -17.83 5.26
N ASP A 122 18.30 -18.16 4.69
CA ASP A 122 18.18 -19.30 3.77
C ASP A 122 19.04 -19.11 2.51
N ALA A 123 19.18 -17.87 2.04
CA ALA A 123 20.09 -17.50 0.96
C ALA A 123 21.58 -17.43 1.38
N GLY A 124 21.91 -17.62 2.66
CA GLY A 124 23.28 -17.67 3.16
C GLY A 124 23.78 -16.42 3.90
N ILE A 125 22.92 -15.44 4.23
CA ILE A 125 23.31 -14.31 5.09
C ILE A 125 23.61 -14.81 6.51
N ASN A 126 24.78 -14.44 7.01
CA ASN A 126 25.16 -14.55 8.42
C ASN A 126 24.94 -13.21 9.13
N PRO A 127 23.94 -13.07 10.02
CA PRO A 127 23.60 -11.79 10.65
C PRO A 127 24.72 -11.20 11.51
N ASP A 128 25.65 -12.05 11.96
CA ASP A 128 26.72 -11.71 12.90
C ASP A 128 28.06 -11.46 12.19
N SER A 129 28.15 -11.68 10.87
CA SER A 129 29.39 -11.55 10.11
C SER A 129 29.09 -11.07 8.68
N LEU A 130 29.59 -9.88 8.37
CA LEU A 130 29.51 -9.27 7.05
C LEU A 130 30.43 -10.03 6.09
N VAL A 131 31.64 -10.38 6.50
CA VAL A 131 32.58 -11.16 5.68
C VAL A 131 31.97 -12.48 5.24
N LYS A 132 31.49 -13.29 6.20
CA LYS A 132 30.85 -14.58 5.88
C LYS A 132 29.65 -14.39 4.97
N SER A 133 28.84 -13.37 5.21
CA SER A 133 27.69 -13.06 4.35
C SER A 133 28.08 -12.77 2.91
N ILE A 134 29.19 -12.05 2.68
CA ILE A 134 29.70 -11.79 1.33
C ILE A 134 30.21 -13.09 0.69
N GLU A 135 30.84 -13.97 1.46
CA GLU A 135 31.37 -15.25 0.97
C GLU A 135 30.27 -16.26 0.67
N SER A 136 29.28 -16.41 1.56
CA SER A 136 28.27 -17.47 1.51
C SER A 136 26.94 -17.08 0.88
N CYS A 137 26.62 -15.79 0.73
CA CYS A 137 25.36 -15.33 0.14
C CYS A 137 25.60 -14.69 -1.23
N GLU A 138 25.49 -15.49 -2.29
CA GLU A 138 25.65 -15.01 -3.67
C GLU A 138 24.68 -13.86 -4.02
N PRO A 139 23.36 -13.95 -3.75
CA PRO A 139 22.44 -12.86 -4.10
C PRO A 139 22.75 -11.54 -3.36
N PHE A 140 23.27 -11.62 -2.13
CA PHE A 140 23.68 -10.41 -1.40
C PHE A 140 24.96 -9.83 -2.00
N ARG A 141 25.94 -10.69 -2.30
CA ARG A 141 27.20 -10.30 -2.98
C ARG A 141 26.92 -9.60 -4.31
N GLU A 142 25.98 -10.09 -5.11
CA GLU A 142 25.55 -9.43 -6.35
C GLU A 142 25.00 -8.03 -6.11
N GLN A 143 24.17 -7.83 -5.07
CA GLN A 143 23.58 -6.52 -4.75
C GLN A 143 24.58 -5.48 -4.25
N ILE A 144 25.75 -5.92 -3.79
CA ILE A 144 26.81 -5.02 -3.34
C ILE A 144 27.98 -4.91 -4.33
N SER A 145 28.10 -5.74 -5.36
CA SER A 145 29.27 -5.74 -6.26
C SER A 145 29.10 -4.78 -7.44
N ASN A 146 29.81 -3.65 -7.44
CA ASN A 146 29.76 -2.63 -8.51
C ASN A 146 28.33 -2.21 -8.89
N TYR A 147 27.43 -2.22 -7.91
CA TYR A 147 26.00 -2.13 -8.15
C TYR A 147 25.57 -0.70 -8.51
N GLN A 148 26.31 0.31 -8.04
CA GLN A 148 26.05 1.70 -8.43
C GLN A 148 26.37 1.90 -9.91
N CYS A 149 27.49 1.33 -10.39
CA CYS A 149 27.81 1.30 -11.82
C CYS A 149 26.75 0.56 -12.62
N HIS A 150 26.26 -0.60 -12.15
CA HIS A 150 25.16 -1.31 -12.78
C HIS A 150 23.89 -0.45 -12.90
N TYR A 151 23.55 0.32 -11.85
CA TYR A 151 22.37 1.20 -11.86
C TYR A 151 22.50 2.39 -12.80
N LEU A 152 23.72 2.92 -12.98
CA LEU A 152 23.95 4.14 -13.75
C LEU A 152 24.26 3.87 -15.23
N SER A 153 24.57 2.64 -15.61
CA SER A 153 24.94 2.28 -16.97
C SER A 153 23.83 1.57 -17.74
N ASN A 154 23.98 1.50 -19.06
CA ASN A 154 23.17 0.63 -19.93
C ASN A 154 23.63 -0.84 -19.88
N GLY A 155 23.76 -1.41 -18.68
CA GLY A 155 23.85 -2.87 -18.44
C GLY A 155 25.21 -3.38 -17.96
N ALA A 156 26.32 -2.70 -18.24
CA ALA A 156 27.65 -3.12 -17.78
C ALA A 156 28.03 -2.45 -16.45
N ALA A 157 28.36 -3.23 -15.42
CA ALA A 157 28.75 -2.75 -14.10
C ALA A 157 30.20 -2.23 -14.03
N SER A 158 30.55 -1.26 -14.89
CA SER A 158 31.89 -0.66 -14.97
C SER A 158 31.83 0.86 -15.02
N PHE A 159 32.91 1.52 -14.58
CA PHE A 159 32.98 2.98 -14.58
C PHE A 159 32.95 3.58 -16.00
N ASP A 160 33.64 2.96 -16.97
CA ASP A 160 33.65 3.42 -18.36
C ASP A 160 32.27 3.36 -19.01
N ALA A 161 31.48 2.32 -18.69
CA ALA A 161 30.10 2.22 -19.15
C ALA A 161 29.20 3.29 -18.51
N VAL A 162 29.43 3.65 -17.24
CA VAL A 162 28.76 4.77 -16.58
C VAL A 162 29.08 6.07 -17.31
N LEU A 163 30.36 6.41 -17.52
CA LEU A 163 30.73 7.65 -18.21
C LEU A 163 30.12 7.74 -19.60
N THR A 164 30.16 6.65 -20.36
CA THR A 164 29.53 6.56 -21.69
C THR A 164 28.04 6.86 -21.60
N THR A 165 27.33 6.24 -20.64
CA THR A 165 25.88 6.41 -20.46
C THR A 165 25.53 7.83 -20.02
N LEU A 166 26.29 8.41 -19.08
CA LEU A 166 26.06 9.75 -18.55
C LEU A 166 26.29 10.85 -19.60
N HIS A 167 27.23 10.66 -20.54
CA HIS A 167 27.47 11.60 -21.65
C HIS A 167 26.45 11.51 -22.79
N GLN A 168 25.65 10.44 -22.84
CA GLN A 168 24.65 10.24 -23.89
C GLN A 168 23.28 10.84 -23.54
N GLN A 169 23.08 11.35 -22.32
CA GLN A 169 21.78 11.79 -21.84
C GLN A 169 21.88 12.88 -20.77
N ASN A 170 20.79 13.61 -20.53
CA ASN A 170 20.76 14.58 -19.43
C ASN A 170 20.86 13.86 -18.10
N SER A 171 21.92 14.16 -17.35
CA SER A 171 22.23 13.47 -16.10
C SER A 171 22.59 14.45 -14.99
N LEU A 172 22.05 14.21 -13.80
CA LEU A 172 22.42 14.87 -12.56
C LEU A 172 22.69 13.82 -11.49
N ILE A 173 23.95 13.65 -11.10
CA ILE A 173 24.37 12.61 -10.15
C ILE A 173 25.00 13.27 -8.93
N GLY A 174 24.41 13.08 -7.76
CA GLY A 174 24.91 13.61 -6.49
C GLY A 174 25.61 12.55 -5.65
N ALA A 175 26.51 12.95 -4.77
CA ALA A 175 27.00 12.13 -3.67
C ALA A 175 26.10 12.28 -2.44
N MET A 176 25.92 11.21 -1.66
CA MET A 176 25.15 11.24 -0.41
C MET A 176 25.71 12.25 0.61
N ASP A 177 27.03 12.45 0.62
CA ASP A 177 27.70 13.44 1.50
C ASP A 177 27.43 14.88 1.06
N SER A 178 27.08 15.08 -0.22
CA SER A 178 26.72 16.37 -0.83
C SER A 178 25.23 16.46 -1.18
N LEU A 179 24.37 15.80 -0.40
CA LEU A 179 22.92 15.72 -0.67
C LEU A 179 22.26 17.11 -0.78
N ASP A 180 22.67 18.05 0.07
CA ASP A 180 22.11 19.40 0.08
C ASP A 180 22.47 20.17 -1.20
N GLN A 181 23.68 19.97 -1.73
CA GLN A 181 24.13 20.52 -3.01
C GLN A 181 23.39 19.90 -4.19
N PHE A 182 23.18 18.57 -4.17
CA PHE A 182 22.36 17.89 -5.17
C PHE A 182 20.94 18.44 -5.20
N ASN A 183 20.30 18.59 -4.03
CA ASN A 183 18.96 19.17 -3.92
C ASN A 183 18.93 20.62 -4.39
N GLY A 184 19.94 21.42 -4.05
CA GLY A 184 20.06 22.80 -4.51
C GLY A 184 20.18 22.91 -6.03
N ALA A 185 20.98 22.05 -6.65
CA ALA A 185 21.12 22.00 -8.11
C ALA A 185 19.83 21.57 -8.80
N LEU A 186 19.13 20.58 -8.24
CA LEU A 186 17.84 20.12 -8.76
C LEU A 186 16.77 21.22 -8.63
N ALA A 187 16.76 21.94 -7.50
CA ALA A 187 15.89 23.09 -7.26
C ALA A 187 16.12 24.22 -8.25
N GLN A 188 17.39 24.59 -8.48
CA GLN A 188 17.75 25.61 -9.44
C GLN A 188 17.35 25.22 -10.86
N LEU A 189 17.65 23.98 -11.25
CA LEU A 189 17.34 23.46 -12.59
C LEU A 189 15.85 23.43 -12.88
N LEU A 190 15.03 23.06 -11.89
CA LEU A 190 13.58 22.88 -12.03
C LEU A 190 12.75 24.07 -11.51
N GLY A 191 13.40 25.19 -11.18
CA GLY A 191 12.72 26.40 -10.72
C GLY A 191 11.94 26.25 -9.41
N TRP A 192 12.41 25.41 -8.48
CA TRP A 192 11.77 25.26 -7.17
C TRP A 192 11.97 26.53 -6.35
N ARG A 193 10.88 27.10 -5.82
CA ARG A 193 10.94 28.30 -4.96
C ARG A 193 11.52 28.01 -3.58
N GLU A 194 11.22 26.83 -3.05
CA GLU A 194 11.64 26.39 -1.72
C GLU A 194 11.97 24.90 -1.80
N ILE A 195 12.99 24.49 -1.04
CA ILE A 195 13.37 23.07 -0.86
C ILE A 195 12.85 22.65 0.51
N PRO A 196 11.80 21.83 0.59
CA PRO A 196 11.34 21.32 1.86
C PRO A 196 12.45 20.61 2.62
N THR A 197 12.57 20.85 3.92
CA THR A 197 13.51 20.09 4.74
C THR A 197 13.08 18.61 4.74
N VAL A 198 14.00 17.74 4.34
CA VAL A 198 13.84 16.30 4.47
C VAL A 198 15.01 15.77 5.27
N HIS A 199 14.71 15.09 6.37
CA HIS A 199 15.74 14.41 7.15
C HIS A 199 16.27 13.23 6.33
N ALA A 200 17.50 13.35 5.87
CA ALA A 200 18.29 12.21 5.47
C ALA A 200 18.82 11.54 6.74
N ASN A 201 18.58 10.24 6.88
CA ASN A 201 19.13 9.46 7.98
C ASN A 201 20.65 9.32 7.79
N LYS A 202 21.40 10.37 8.14
CA LYS A 202 22.87 10.37 8.19
C LYS A 202 23.40 9.47 9.33
N ASN A 203 22.54 9.12 10.30
CA ASN A 203 22.90 8.42 11.55
C ASN A 203 23.18 6.90 11.42
N CYS A 204 23.43 6.35 10.22
CA CYS A 204 23.85 4.95 10.11
C CYS A 204 25.32 4.70 10.50
N GLN A 205 26.11 5.74 10.78
CA GLN A 205 27.50 5.56 11.17
C GLN A 205 27.63 4.70 12.44
N GLY A 206 26.77 4.90 13.43
CA GLY A 206 26.85 4.15 14.69
C GLY A 206 26.51 2.65 14.56
N SER A 207 25.54 2.28 13.72
CA SER A 207 25.12 0.88 13.59
C SER A 207 25.99 0.07 12.63
N ALA A 208 26.67 0.70 11.68
CA ALA A 208 27.55 0.02 10.73
C ALA A 208 28.98 -0.18 11.27
N GLN A 209 29.42 0.65 12.22
CA GLN A 209 30.80 0.66 12.68
C GLN A 209 31.28 -0.69 13.25
N PRO A 210 30.50 -1.44 14.06
CA PRO A 210 30.95 -2.75 14.55
C PRO A 210 31.19 -3.76 13.42
N LEU A 211 30.41 -3.68 12.35
CA LEU A 211 30.53 -4.59 11.20
C LEU A 211 31.78 -4.29 10.37
N LEU A 212 32.15 -3.02 10.26
CA LEU A 212 33.36 -2.60 9.54
C LEU A 212 34.65 -2.85 10.35
N GLN A 213 34.53 -3.21 11.63
CA GLN A 213 35.65 -3.66 12.46
C GLN A 213 35.96 -5.15 12.31
N GLU A 214 35.11 -5.91 11.61
CA GLU A 214 35.41 -7.31 11.28
C GLU A 214 36.64 -7.37 10.37
N ALA A 215 37.60 -8.23 10.73
CA ALA A 215 38.88 -8.33 10.02
C ALA A 215 38.67 -8.70 8.54
N GLY A 216 39.21 -7.90 7.62
CA GLY A 216 39.11 -8.12 6.18
C GLY A 216 37.80 -7.63 5.54
N ALA A 217 36.83 -7.12 6.30
CA ALA A 217 35.53 -6.71 5.77
C ALA A 217 35.64 -5.55 4.79
N VAL A 218 36.42 -4.53 5.13
CA VAL A 218 36.61 -3.34 4.28
C VAL A 218 37.33 -3.73 2.99
N GLU A 219 38.44 -4.45 3.10
CA GLU A 219 39.25 -4.89 1.96
C GLU A 219 38.44 -5.78 1.01
N LEU A 220 37.63 -6.70 1.55
CA LEU A 220 36.75 -7.56 0.77
C LEU A 220 35.71 -6.74 0.01
N ILE A 221 35.02 -5.80 0.68
CA ILE A 221 34.02 -4.94 0.03
C ILE A 221 34.66 -4.07 -1.06
N GLU A 222 35.81 -3.46 -0.78
CA GLU A 222 36.54 -2.64 -1.75
C GLU A 222 36.96 -3.46 -2.98
N SER A 223 37.39 -4.71 -2.79
CA SER A 223 37.84 -5.58 -3.88
C SER A 223 36.73 -5.88 -4.91
N ILE A 224 35.49 -6.05 -4.44
CA ILE A 224 34.30 -6.32 -5.28
C ILE A 224 33.60 -5.02 -5.74
N ASN A 225 34.03 -3.85 -5.24
CA ASN A 225 33.48 -2.53 -5.58
C ASN A 225 34.47 -1.58 -6.26
N ARG A 226 35.51 -2.11 -6.92
CA ARG A 226 36.54 -1.27 -7.57
C ARG A 226 35.97 -0.26 -8.57
N GLU A 227 34.93 -0.63 -9.32
CA GLU A 227 34.30 0.26 -10.30
C GLU A 227 33.38 1.28 -9.63
N ASP A 228 32.62 0.85 -8.61
CA ASP A 228 31.81 1.75 -7.78
C ASP A 228 32.68 2.79 -7.08
N SER A 229 33.88 2.42 -6.61
CA SER A 229 34.84 3.35 -6.00
C SER A 229 35.33 4.39 -6.99
N LYS A 230 35.68 4.00 -8.23
CA LYS A 230 36.04 4.95 -9.30
C LYS A 230 34.88 5.91 -9.59
N CYS A 231 33.66 5.38 -9.71
CA CYS A 231 32.47 6.18 -9.95
C CYS A 231 32.20 7.18 -8.83
N TYR A 232 32.29 6.74 -7.57
CA TYR A 232 32.12 7.60 -6.41
C TYR A 232 33.18 8.71 -6.37
N GLN A 233 34.47 8.34 -6.52
CA GLN A 233 35.57 9.30 -6.52
C GLN A 233 35.45 10.32 -7.65
N PHE A 234 34.99 9.90 -8.83
CA PHE A 234 34.70 10.82 -9.93
C PHE A 234 33.65 11.87 -9.54
N VAL A 235 32.53 11.47 -8.93
CA VAL A 235 31.50 12.43 -8.47
C VAL A 235 32.05 13.35 -7.37
N ILE A 236 32.85 12.84 -6.44
CA ILE A 236 33.50 13.65 -5.38
C ILE A 236 34.48 14.67 -5.97
N GLN A 237 35.27 14.30 -6.98
CA GLN A 237 36.16 15.21 -7.70
C GLN A 237 35.40 16.34 -8.42
N GLN A 238 34.15 16.09 -8.82
CA GLN A 238 33.21 17.11 -9.30
C GLN A 238 32.51 17.85 -8.13
N GLN A 239 33.18 17.97 -6.98
CA GLN A 239 32.66 18.60 -5.76
C GLN A 239 31.36 17.92 -5.27
N GLY A 240 31.24 16.60 -5.43
CA GLY A 240 30.08 15.82 -4.99
C GLY A 240 28.84 15.96 -5.87
N LEU A 241 28.95 16.60 -7.03
CA LEU A 241 27.85 16.78 -7.98
C LEU A 241 28.35 16.71 -9.43
N TYR A 242 28.01 15.65 -10.15
CA TYR A 242 28.20 15.57 -11.59
C TYR A 242 26.95 16.08 -12.34
N ARG A 243 27.17 16.91 -13.36
CA ARG A 243 26.13 17.48 -14.21
C ARG A 243 26.50 17.37 -15.68
N HIS A 244 25.67 16.68 -16.45
CA HIS A 244 25.73 16.70 -17.92
C HIS A 244 24.35 17.07 -18.44
N ILE A 245 24.12 18.36 -18.64
CA ILE A 245 22.82 18.91 -19.07
C ILE A 245 23.12 20.05 -20.06
N PRO A 246 23.40 19.74 -21.34
CA PRO A 246 23.85 20.73 -22.33
C PRO A 246 22.85 21.86 -22.56
N ASP A 247 21.56 21.59 -22.35
CA ASP A 247 20.47 22.55 -22.50
C ASP A 247 19.65 22.62 -21.22
N ALA A 248 20.22 23.28 -20.21
CA ALA A 248 19.62 23.42 -18.89
C ALA A 248 18.33 24.26 -18.90
N ASP A 249 18.23 25.22 -19.81
CA ASP A 249 17.11 26.17 -19.84
C ASP A 249 15.78 25.51 -20.19
N LYS A 250 15.81 24.39 -20.95
CA LYS A 250 14.64 23.54 -21.20
C LYS A 250 13.97 23.00 -19.93
N PHE A 251 14.66 23.00 -18.79
CA PHE A 251 14.12 22.54 -17.53
C PHE A 251 13.45 23.66 -16.70
N HIS A 252 13.57 24.94 -17.08
CA HIS A 252 12.97 26.04 -16.33
C HIS A 252 11.44 26.13 -16.44
N ASP A 253 10.87 25.64 -17.54
CA ASP A 253 9.41 25.59 -17.73
C ASP A 253 8.73 24.51 -16.86
N PHE A 254 9.52 23.72 -16.14
CA PHE A 254 9.04 22.74 -15.17
C PHE A 254 8.65 23.39 -13.84
N GLN A 255 7.84 24.45 -13.91
CA GLN A 255 7.29 25.02 -12.69
C GLN A 255 6.54 23.92 -11.96
N ALA A 256 7.06 23.56 -10.78
CA ALA A 256 6.37 22.66 -9.87
C ALA A 256 4.94 23.17 -9.75
N VAL A 257 3.96 22.30 -10.00
CA VAL A 257 2.57 22.59 -9.66
C VAL A 257 2.53 22.58 -8.12
N GLN A 258 3.03 23.67 -7.51
CA GLN A 258 3.01 23.90 -6.08
C GLN A 258 1.55 24.14 -5.70
N LYS A 259 0.75 23.05 -5.72
CA LYS A 259 -0.47 23.03 -4.95
C LYS A 259 -0.02 23.17 -3.50
N PRO A 260 -0.49 24.19 -2.75
CA PRO A 260 -0.17 24.31 -1.34
C PRO A 260 -0.59 23.02 -0.65
N THR A 261 0.39 22.19 -0.27
CA THR A 261 0.17 20.83 0.22
C THR A 261 0.42 20.81 1.71
N THR A 262 -0.66 20.63 2.47
CA THR A 262 -0.65 20.25 3.89
C THR A 262 -0.15 18.80 4.01
N TRP A 263 1.17 18.61 4.02
CA TRP A 263 1.80 17.29 4.06
C TRP A 263 1.57 16.55 5.39
N ARG A 264 1.13 15.27 5.34
CA ARG A 264 1.16 14.27 6.43
C ARG A 264 1.65 12.91 5.91
N PRO A 265 2.49 12.13 6.64
CA PRO A 265 3.08 10.88 6.16
C PRO A 265 2.12 9.69 6.16
N ASN A 266 2.46 8.67 5.36
CA ASN A 266 1.71 7.45 5.01
C ASN A 266 0.76 6.87 6.08
N ILE A 267 -0.53 7.12 5.88
CA ILE A 267 -1.65 6.24 6.21
C ILE A 267 -2.29 5.91 4.85
N ARG A 268 -2.72 4.66 4.61
CA ARG A 268 -3.58 4.28 3.47
C ARG A 268 -4.60 5.40 3.25
N ARG A 269 -4.57 6.05 2.06
CA ARG A 269 -5.37 7.22 1.65
C ARG A 269 -6.41 7.67 2.68
N GLN A 270 -6.25 8.89 3.21
CA GLN A 270 -7.42 9.78 3.23
C GLN A 270 -7.82 9.94 1.77
N PRO A 271 -9.05 9.62 1.37
CA PRO A 271 -9.51 10.13 0.11
C PRO A 271 -9.52 11.66 0.20
N SER A 272 -8.85 12.35 -0.72
CA SER A 272 -9.16 13.76 -0.98
C SER A 272 -10.67 13.85 -1.20
N PRO A 273 -11.38 14.87 -0.68
CA PRO A 273 -12.77 15.08 -1.09
C PRO A 273 -12.79 15.04 -2.62
N PRO A 274 -13.67 14.24 -3.24
CA PRO A 274 -13.62 14.04 -4.67
C PRO A 274 -13.63 15.41 -5.36
N PRO A 275 -12.82 15.63 -6.42
CA PRO A 275 -12.83 16.88 -7.18
C PRO A 275 -14.27 17.31 -7.44
N GLN A 276 -14.57 18.62 -7.49
CA GLN A 276 -15.92 19.10 -7.78
C GLN A 276 -16.53 18.37 -9.00
N GLN A 277 -15.74 18.10 -10.04
CA GLN A 277 -16.14 17.30 -11.19
C GLN A 277 -16.48 15.84 -10.89
N THR A 278 -15.80 15.20 -9.93
CA THR A 278 -16.14 13.83 -9.49
C THR A 278 -17.44 13.85 -8.71
N LEU A 279 -17.66 14.86 -7.85
CA LEU A 279 -18.94 15.05 -7.18
C LEU A 279 -20.05 15.40 -8.17
N GLU A 280 -19.80 16.23 -9.17
CA GLU A 280 -20.73 16.50 -10.29
C GLU A 280 -21.09 15.22 -11.06
N LYS A 281 -20.09 14.38 -11.39
CA LYS A 281 -20.30 13.07 -12.02
C LYS A 281 -21.07 12.08 -11.15
N LEU A 282 -20.97 12.19 -9.83
CA LEU A 282 -21.74 11.40 -8.87
C LEU A 282 -23.13 12.00 -8.58
N GLY A 283 -23.50 13.13 -9.21
CA GLY A 283 -24.77 13.81 -8.94
C GLY A 283 -24.79 14.62 -7.62
N LEU A 284 -23.61 14.93 -7.09
CA LEU A 284 -23.35 15.53 -5.77
C LEU A 284 -22.75 16.96 -5.77
N PRO A 285 -23.00 17.84 -6.76
CA PRO A 285 -22.39 19.18 -6.77
C PRO A 285 -22.77 20.05 -5.56
N HIS A 286 -23.90 19.74 -4.91
CA HIS A 286 -24.39 20.46 -3.73
C HIS A 286 -23.59 20.13 -2.45
N LEU A 287 -22.87 19.00 -2.39
CA LEU A 287 -22.00 18.67 -1.25
C LEU A 287 -20.77 19.59 -1.14
N TRP A 288 -20.43 20.32 -2.22
CA TRP A 288 -19.39 21.35 -2.19
C TRP A 288 -19.89 22.70 -1.67
N GLN A 289 -21.20 22.89 -1.50
CA GLN A 289 -21.73 24.11 -0.93
C GLN A 289 -21.32 24.19 0.54
N LYS A 290 -20.93 25.40 0.99
CA LYS A 290 -20.38 25.75 2.32
C LYS A 290 -21.24 25.34 3.55
N ASN A 291 -22.29 24.55 3.37
CA ASN A 291 -23.32 24.25 4.37
C ASN A 291 -23.51 22.75 4.63
N LEU A 292 -22.57 21.87 4.25
CA LEU A 292 -22.57 20.55 4.88
C LEU A 292 -22.20 20.70 6.37
N PRO A 293 -22.94 20.04 7.28
CA PRO A 293 -22.65 20.13 8.71
C PRO A 293 -21.31 19.48 9.08
N TRP A 294 -20.72 18.66 8.20
CA TRP A 294 -19.52 17.88 8.52
C TRP A 294 -18.23 18.57 8.07
N PRO A 295 -17.26 18.75 8.99
CA PRO A 295 -15.94 19.20 8.60
C PRO A 295 -15.23 18.12 7.76
N ASN A 296 -14.38 18.57 6.83
CA ASN A 296 -13.42 17.68 6.15
C ASN A 296 -12.60 16.93 7.20
N GLY A 297 -12.41 15.63 6.97
CA GLY A 297 -11.90 14.76 8.00
C GLY A 297 -10.48 15.07 8.44
N GLN A 298 -10.29 15.56 9.66
CA GLN A 298 -9.01 15.45 10.35
C GLN A 298 -8.93 14.04 10.95
N GLU A 299 -8.73 13.04 10.09
CA GLU A 299 -8.55 11.65 10.56
C GLU A 299 -7.35 11.60 11.52
N ASN A 300 -7.54 10.92 12.65
CA ASN A 300 -6.43 10.59 13.53
C ASN A 300 -5.53 9.51 12.90
N THR A 301 -4.40 9.20 13.55
CA THR A 301 -3.43 8.21 13.04
C THR A 301 -3.72 6.77 13.47
N MET A 302 -4.98 6.42 13.81
CA MET A 302 -5.31 5.05 14.20
C MET A 302 -4.99 4.09 13.06
N PRO A 303 -4.32 2.96 13.33
CA PRO A 303 -4.03 1.98 12.30
C PRO A 303 -5.31 1.22 11.91
N TRP A 304 -5.30 0.61 10.73
CA TRP A 304 -6.20 -0.49 10.45
C TRP A 304 -5.87 -1.68 11.39
N PRO A 305 -6.86 -2.43 11.92
CA PRO A 305 -8.30 -2.32 11.64
C PRO A 305 -9.00 -1.14 12.36
N LEU A 306 -8.49 -0.68 13.50
CA LEU A 306 -9.18 0.21 14.44
C LEU A 306 -9.79 1.47 13.84
N ARG A 307 -9.14 2.12 12.88
CA ARG A 307 -9.65 3.36 12.27
C ARG A 307 -11.06 3.23 11.69
N SER A 308 -11.46 2.02 11.27
CA SER A 308 -12.75 1.76 10.66
C SER A 308 -13.82 1.22 11.62
N VAL A 309 -13.59 1.25 12.93
CA VAL A 309 -14.59 0.89 13.94
C VAL A 309 -15.68 1.96 13.98
N LEU A 310 -16.94 1.52 13.92
CA LEU A 310 -18.11 2.38 14.05
C LEU A 310 -18.39 2.67 15.53
N VAL A 311 -18.83 3.89 15.83
CA VAL A 311 -18.99 4.41 17.18
C VAL A 311 -20.31 5.16 17.30
N SER A 312 -21.12 4.80 18.28
CA SER A 312 -22.16 5.65 18.88
C SER A 312 -21.70 5.99 20.29
N ALA A 313 -21.08 7.15 20.43
CA ALA A 313 -20.45 7.56 21.69
C ALA A 313 -21.48 7.82 22.79
N ASP A 314 -22.64 8.36 22.43
CA ASP A 314 -23.74 8.68 23.34
C ASP A 314 -24.39 7.41 23.94
N LYS A 315 -24.54 6.35 23.14
CA LYS A 315 -25.03 5.04 23.61
C LYS A 315 -23.93 4.14 24.15
N LYS A 316 -22.67 4.56 24.03
CA LYS A 316 -21.48 3.76 24.34
C LYS A 316 -21.48 2.42 23.60
N ILE A 317 -21.78 2.43 22.31
CA ILE A 317 -21.78 1.25 21.46
C ILE A 317 -20.68 1.39 20.41
N ILE A 318 -19.88 0.34 20.21
CA ILE A 318 -18.98 0.25 19.07
C ILE A 318 -19.21 -1.05 18.29
N ALA A 319 -19.17 -0.94 16.98
CA ALA A 319 -19.31 -2.06 16.07
C ALA A 319 -18.07 -2.19 15.20
N ARG A 320 -17.55 -3.41 15.05
CA ARG A 320 -16.48 -3.71 14.10
C ARG A 320 -17.09 -4.13 12.75
N PRO A 321 -17.10 -3.25 11.73
CA PRO A 321 -17.51 -3.69 10.40
C PRO A 321 -16.45 -4.63 9.81
N ILE A 322 -16.94 -5.73 9.24
CA ILE A 322 -16.14 -6.68 8.46
C ILE A 322 -16.62 -6.61 7.02
N VAL A 323 -15.70 -6.37 6.09
CA VAL A 323 -16.04 -6.22 4.66
C VAL A 323 -16.66 -7.51 4.15
N GLY A 324 -17.83 -7.39 3.52
CA GLY A 324 -18.63 -8.53 3.01
C GLY A 324 -19.79 -8.92 3.94
N ASN A 325 -19.70 -8.64 5.24
CA ASN A 325 -20.66 -9.10 6.25
C ASN A 325 -21.79 -8.08 6.50
N GLN A 326 -22.61 -7.82 5.47
CA GLN A 326 -23.72 -6.87 5.57
C GLN A 326 -23.30 -5.47 6.08
N THR A 327 -22.09 -5.03 5.72
CA THR A 327 -21.47 -3.80 6.25
C THR A 327 -22.33 -2.57 6.02
N GLU A 328 -23.06 -2.50 4.90
CA GLU A 328 -23.96 -1.37 4.60
C GLU A 328 -25.13 -1.31 5.58
N TRP A 329 -25.78 -2.44 5.85
CA TRP A 329 -26.87 -2.50 6.83
C TRP A 329 -26.37 -2.18 8.24
N LEU A 330 -25.26 -2.80 8.68
CA LEU A 330 -24.69 -2.51 10.00
C LEU A 330 -24.35 -1.03 10.17
N THR A 331 -23.82 -0.43 9.11
CA THR A 331 -23.51 1.00 9.06
C THR A 331 -24.78 1.85 9.21
N LYS A 332 -25.91 1.48 8.58
CA LYS A 332 -27.22 2.12 8.77
C LYS A 332 -27.72 1.99 10.22
N ILE A 333 -27.61 0.81 10.84
CA ILE A 333 -27.97 0.60 12.24
C ILE A 333 -27.15 1.50 13.17
N MET A 334 -25.84 1.58 12.95
CA MET A 334 -24.98 2.47 13.74
C MET A 334 -25.34 3.94 13.53
N ALA A 335 -25.77 4.34 12.32
CA ALA A 335 -26.29 5.68 12.07
C ALA A 335 -27.60 5.95 12.84
N GLU A 336 -28.50 4.97 12.93
CA GLU A 336 -29.74 5.09 13.71
C GLU A 336 -29.50 5.22 15.21
N LEU A 337 -28.50 4.51 15.73
CA LEU A 337 -28.07 4.57 17.12
C LEU A 337 -27.39 5.90 17.45
N SER A 338 -26.56 6.40 16.55
CA SER A 338 -25.86 7.67 16.74
C SER A 338 -26.80 8.88 16.62
N GLU A 339 -26.55 9.93 17.38
CA GLU A 339 -27.20 11.24 17.19
C GLU A 339 -26.50 12.05 16.07
N PHE A 340 -26.28 11.37 14.94
CA PHE A 340 -25.58 11.92 13.80
C PHE A 340 -26.40 13.03 13.11
N GLU A 341 -25.88 14.25 13.13
CA GLU A 341 -26.44 15.38 12.37
C GLU A 341 -26.34 15.10 10.87
N GLY A 342 -27.45 15.18 10.14
CA GLY A 342 -27.51 14.89 8.70
C GLY A 342 -27.96 13.48 8.34
N LYS A 343 -28.64 12.77 9.26
CA LYS A 343 -29.35 11.51 9.00
C LYS A 343 -30.25 11.58 7.75
N ALA A 344 -30.92 12.72 7.51
CA ALA A 344 -31.76 12.95 6.33
C ALA A 344 -31.00 12.92 4.99
N LEU A 345 -29.68 13.16 4.99
CA LEU A 345 -28.85 13.05 3.78
C LEU A 345 -28.57 11.59 3.40
N LEU A 346 -28.74 10.65 4.33
CA LEU A 346 -28.51 9.22 4.13
C LEU A 346 -29.70 8.52 3.46
N ASP A 347 -30.89 9.10 3.59
CA ASP A 347 -32.12 8.61 2.94
C ASP A 347 -32.23 9.10 1.48
N GLY A 348 -31.33 9.98 1.05
CA GLY A 348 -31.28 10.50 -0.31
C GLY A 348 -30.65 9.51 -1.30
N PRO A 349 -31.09 9.48 -2.57
CA PRO A 349 -30.51 8.61 -3.60
C PRO A 349 -29.05 8.97 -3.95
N THR A 350 -28.58 10.12 -3.47
CA THR A 350 -27.36 10.76 -3.93
C THR A 350 -26.11 10.33 -3.15
N VAL A 351 -26.17 10.21 -1.80
CA VAL A 351 -25.00 9.89 -0.98
C VAL A 351 -25.17 8.55 -0.29
N LYS A 352 -24.36 7.56 -0.67
CA LYS A 352 -24.32 6.30 0.06
C LYS A 352 -23.56 6.50 1.37
N LEU A 353 -24.16 6.11 2.48
CA LEU A 353 -23.57 6.23 3.83
C LEU A 353 -22.12 5.71 3.93
N PRO A 354 -21.73 4.55 3.34
CA PRO A 354 -20.34 4.11 3.36
C PRO A 354 -19.36 5.13 2.76
N GLN A 355 -19.75 5.80 1.67
CA GLN A 355 -18.92 6.85 1.07
C GLN A 355 -18.81 8.04 2.03
N ALA A 356 -19.92 8.47 2.65
CA ALA A 356 -19.87 9.58 3.61
C ALA A 356 -18.90 9.31 4.77
N LEU A 357 -18.89 8.10 5.31
CA LEU A 357 -17.95 7.68 6.36
C LEU A 357 -16.50 7.68 5.88
N ASP A 358 -16.23 7.37 4.62
CA ASP A 358 -14.88 7.38 4.07
C ASP A 358 -14.35 8.80 3.86
N TYR A 359 -15.20 9.75 3.47
CA TYR A 359 -14.78 11.12 3.08
C TYR A 359 -14.91 12.19 4.19
N PHE A 360 -15.80 12.02 5.17
CA PHE A 360 -16.14 13.07 6.14
C PHE A 360 -15.91 12.63 7.60
N ASN A 361 -15.64 13.61 8.48
CA ASN A 361 -15.67 13.37 9.94
C ASN A 361 -17.12 13.37 10.41
N THR A 362 -17.76 12.21 10.32
CA THR A 362 -19.15 12.02 10.72
C THR A 362 -19.34 11.95 12.24
N GLY A 363 -18.26 11.70 13.00
CA GLY A 363 -18.33 11.34 14.42
C GLY A 363 -18.75 9.88 14.64
N MET A 364 -19.01 9.12 13.57
CA MET A 364 -19.43 7.73 13.65
C MET A 364 -18.27 6.74 13.53
N MET A 365 -17.05 7.18 13.28
CA MET A 365 -15.88 6.29 13.18
C MET A 365 -14.80 6.69 14.19
N LEU A 366 -14.03 5.72 14.69
CA LEU A 366 -12.89 6.01 15.58
C LEU A 366 -11.88 6.99 14.97
N LYS A 367 -11.71 7.00 13.64
CA LYS A 367 -10.84 7.96 12.94
C LYS A 367 -11.28 9.42 13.10
N ASP A 368 -12.57 9.65 13.39
CA ASP A 368 -13.17 10.99 13.49
C ASP A 368 -12.86 11.67 14.84
N TYR A 369 -12.44 10.88 15.84
CA TYR A 369 -12.12 11.37 17.18
C TYR A 369 -10.64 11.76 17.30
N ALA A 370 -10.31 12.67 18.21
CA ALA A 370 -8.91 12.87 18.60
C ALA A 370 -8.29 11.56 19.08
N MET A 371 -7.00 11.33 18.81
CA MET A 371 -6.31 10.06 19.12
C MET A 371 -6.48 9.62 20.59
N ALA A 372 -6.44 10.56 21.55
CA ALA A 372 -6.67 10.26 22.96
C ALA A 372 -8.08 9.72 23.20
N GLY A 373 -9.12 10.40 22.69
CA GLY A 373 -10.51 9.97 22.80
C GLY A 373 -10.77 8.64 22.08
N ALA A 374 -10.20 8.44 20.89
CA ALA A 374 -10.31 7.17 20.18
C ALA A 374 -9.73 5.99 20.98
N ARG A 375 -8.61 6.21 21.68
CA ARG A 375 -7.99 5.21 22.58
C ARG A 375 -8.85 4.95 23.82
N GLU A 376 -9.45 5.99 24.37
CA GLU A 376 -10.37 5.86 25.50
C GLU A 376 -11.60 5.04 25.11
N ILE A 377 -12.26 5.36 23.99
CA ILE A 377 -13.43 4.63 23.48
C ILE A 377 -13.12 3.14 23.28
N ILE A 378 -12.02 2.81 22.57
CA ILE A 378 -11.71 1.42 22.25
C ILE A 378 -11.26 0.60 23.47
N SER A 379 -10.63 1.24 24.46
CA SER A 379 -10.17 0.58 25.68
C SER A 379 -11.21 0.56 26.80
N GLY A 380 -12.19 1.47 26.79
CA GLY A 380 -13.20 1.61 27.82
C GLY A 380 -14.07 0.36 27.96
N GLU A 381 -14.17 -0.17 29.17
CA GLU A 381 -14.99 -1.36 29.48
C GLU A 381 -16.49 -1.05 29.53
N ASN A 382 -16.83 0.23 29.63
CA ASN A 382 -18.21 0.73 29.64
C ASN A 382 -18.84 0.84 28.24
N TYR A 383 -18.10 0.47 27.18
CA TYR A 383 -18.63 0.37 25.82
C TYR A 383 -19.10 -1.06 25.54
N TYR A 384 -20.26 -1.19 24.91
CA TYR A 384 -20.70 -2.44 24.31
C TYR A 384 -20.01 -2.64 22.95
N LYS A 385 -19.21 -3.69 22.85
CA LYS A 385 -18.32 -3.92 21.71
C LYS A 385 -18.76 -5.18 20.99
N PHE A 386 -19.14 -5.07 19.72
CA PHE A 386 -19.59 -6.23 18.97
C PHE A 386 -19.05 -6.28 17.53
N ALA A 387 -19.15 -7.45 16.92
CA ALA A 387 -18.86 -7.68 15.51
C ALA A 387 -19.85 -8.69 14.92
N LEU A 388 -20.08 -8.59 13.61
CA LEU A 388 -20.85 -9.55 12.83
C LEU A 388 -19.90 -10.47 12.08
N LEU A 389 -19.98 -11.77 12.36
CA LEU A 389 -19.24 -12.82 11.68
C LEU A 389 -20.16 -13.52 10.68
N GLN A 390 -19.57 -13.96 9.58
CA GLN A 390 -20.21 -14.78 8.56
C GLN A 390 -19.43 -16.07 8.42
N ASP A 391 -20.09 -17.18 8.08
CA ASP A 391 -19.39 -18.39 7.68
C ASP A 391 -18.32 -18.07 6.59
N PRO A 392 -17.05 -18.46 6.78
CA PRO A 392 -15.99 -18.14 5.83
C PRO A 392 -16.28 -18.65 4.42
N LYS A 393 -16.98 -19.79 4.28
CA LYS A 393 -17.29 -20.37 2.98
C LYS A 393 -18.31 -19.54 2.22
N ASP A 394 -19.39 -19.14 2.89
CA ASP A 394 -20.39 -18.24 2.32
C ASP A 394 -19.79 -16.89 1.94
N ARG A 395 -18.91 -16.36 2.80
CA ARG A 395 -18.23 -15.09 2.57
C ARG A 395 -17.34 -15.13 1.34
N LEU A 396 -16.58 -16.21 1.15
CA LEU A 396 -15.73 -16.39 -0.02
C LEU A 396 -16.52 -16.55 -1.31
N VAL A 397 -17.63 -17.30 -1.29
CA VAL A 397 -18.53 -17.42 -2.46
C VAL A 397 -19.06 -16.05 -2.85
N LYS A 398 -19.57 -15.28 -1.87
CA LYS A 398 -20.06 -13.92 -2.12
C LYS A 398 -18.96 -13.04 -2.73
N ALA A 399 -17.76 -13.04 -2.14
CA ALA A 399 -16.66 -12.23 -2.62
C ALA A 399 -16.23 -12.61 -4.05
N TYR A 400 -16.22 -13.91 -4.38
CA TYR A 400 -15.94 -14.39 -5.73
C TYR A 400 -17.00 -13.96 -6.74
N LEU A 401 -18.28 -14.15 -6.42
CA LEU A 401 -19.39 -13.76 -7.29
C LEU A 401 -19.31 -12.26 -7.62
N GLU A 402 -19.12 -11.41 -6.61
CA GLU A 402 -19.01 -9.96 -6.79
C GLU A 402 -17.75 -9.50 -7.54
N ALA A 403 -16.66 -10.27 -7.47
CA ALA A 403 -15.38 -9.89 -8.08
C ALA A 403 -15.20 -10.41 -9.51
N PHE A 404 -15.70 -11.61 -9.80
CA PHE A 404 -15.42 -12.32 -11.07
C PHE A 404 -16.66 -12.60 -11.91
N VAL A 405 -17.82 -12.86 -11.29
CA VAL A 405 -19.06 -13.18 -12.02
C VAL A 405 -19.83 -11.90 -12.34
N GLU A 406 -20.06 -11.05 -11.36
CA GLU A 406 -20.77 -9.78 -11.50
C GLU A 406 -19.85 -8.61 -11.13
N PRO A 407 -18.74 -8.40 -11.87
CA PRO A 407 -17.81 -7.34 -11.52
C PRO A 407 -18.53 -6.00 -11.55
N LEU A 408 -18.69 -5.40 -10.37
CA LEU A 408 -19.18 -4.04 -10.26
C LEU A 408 -18.26 -3.13 -11.08
N ALA A 409 -18.83 -2.19 -11.84
CA ALA A 409 -18.08 -1.26 -12.68
C ALA A 409 -17.15 -0.28 -11.91
N THR A 410 -16.97 -0.48 -10.60
CA THR A 410 -16.22 0.39 -9.69
C THR A 410 -14.85 -0.21 -9.36
N GLY A 411 -13.79 0.59 -9.52
CA GLY A 411 -12.40 0.12 -9.73
C GLY A 411 -11.70 -0.67 -8.62
N ASP A 412 -12.04 -0.51 -7.33
CA ASP A 412 -11.21 -1.10 -6.25
C ASP A 412 -11.25 -2.64 -6.25
N LYS A 413 -12.43 -3.26 -6.45
CA LYS A 413 -12.55 -4.73 -6.55
C LYS A 413 -11.91 -5.28 -7.82
N GLN A 414 -11.79 -4.45 -8.85
CA GLN A 414 -11.21 -4.82 -10.12
C GLN A 414 -9.69 -5.01 -10.02
N GLU A 415 -8.99 -4.19 -9.23
CA GLU A 415 -7.54 -4.33 -9.01
C GLU A 415 -7.20 -5.65 -8.32
N SER A 416 -7.92 -6.01 -7.26
CA SER A 416 -7.70 -7.27 -6.54
C SER A 416 -8.05 -8.49 -7.39
N ALA A 417 -9.15 -8.45 -8.15
CA ALA A 417 -9.47 -9.49 -9.12
C ALA A 417 -8.40 -9.63 -10.22
N GLN A 418 -7.89 -8.51 -10.74
CA GLN A 418 -6.81 -8.50 -11.73
C GLN A 418 -5.51 -9.10 -11.18
N SER A 419 -5.20 -8.87 -9.90
CA SER A 419 -4.02 -9.47 -9.29
C SER A 419 -4.08 -10.99 -9.34
N ILE A 420 -5.22 -11.59 -9.02
CA ILE A 420 -5.44 -13.05 -9.06
C ILE A 420 -5.40 -13.57 -10.49
N GLN A 421 -6.03 -12.84 -11.41
CA GLN A 421 -6.08 -13.19 -12.84
C GLN A 421 -4.68 -13.29 -13.47
N ARG A 422 -3.69 -12.54 -12.97
CA ARG A 422 -2.29 -12.61 -13.45
C ARG A 422 -1.55 -13.89 -13.02
N PHE A 423 -2.03 -14.59 -11.99
CA PHE A 423 -1.42 -15.83 -11.50
C PHE A 423 -2.11 -17.09 -12.04
N THR A 424 -3.10 -16.93 -12.91
CA THR A 424 -3.89 -18.05 -13.43
C THR A 424 -3.93 -18.02 -14.95
N ASP A 425 -3.67 -19.17 -15.57
CA ASP A 425 -3.95 -19.35 -17.00
C ASP A 425 -5.48 -19.42 -17.22
N GLY A 426 -5.99 -18.53 -18.07
CA GLY A 426 -7.43 -18.45 -18.41
C GLY A 426 -8.32 -17.89 -17.31
N PRO A 427 -9.65 -18.04 -17.41
CA PRO A 427 -10.58 -17.51 -16.42
C PRO A 427 -10.33 -18.07 -15.01
N VAL A 428 -10.46 -17.20 -14.01
CA VAL A 428 -10.36 -17.56 -12.58
C VAL A 428 -11.65 -18.27 -12.16
N SER A 429 -11.64 -19.60 -12.07
CA SER A 429 -12.72 -20.36 -11.41
C SER A 429 -12.67 -20.18 -9.90
N PHE A 430 -13.73 -20.59 -9.19
CA PHE A 430 -13.76 -20.49 -7.73
C PHE A 430 -12.68 -21.36 -7.07
N ALA A 431 -12.41 -22.56 -7.61
CA ALA A 431 -11.33 -23.43 -7.12
C ALA A 431 -9.97 -22.74 -7.21
N LYS A 432 -9.66 -22.09 -8.36
CA LYS A 432 -8.43 -21.30 -8.54
C LYS A 432 -8.37 -20.11 -7.58
N PHE A 433 -9.50 -19.43 -7.36
CA PHE A 433 -9.61 -18.33 -6.41
C PHE A 433 -9.29 -18.77 -4.97
N VAL A 434 -9.88 -19.87 -4.49
CA VAL A 434 -9.61 -20.40 -3.15
C VAL A 434 -8.17 -20.88 -3.01
N ALA A 435 -7.65 -21.59 -4.01
CA ALA A 435 -6.26 -22.05 -4.02
C ALA A 435 -5.28 -20.88 -3.93
N PHE A 436 -5.52 -19.81 -4.70
CA PHE A 436 -4.73 -18.59 -4.62
C PHE A 436 -4.77 -17.99 -3.21
N ILE A 437 -5.98 -17.79 -2.65
CA ILE A 437 -6.14 -17.20 -1.31
C ILE A 437 -5.38 -18.00 -0.25
N CYS A 438 -5.54 -19.32 -0.25
CA CYS A 438 -4.93 -20.18 0.76
C CYS A 438 -3.41 -20.30 0.61
N ALA A 439 -2.85 -19.97 -0.56
CA ALA A 439 -1.41 -19.89 -0.79
C ALA A 439 -0.80 -18.55 -0.34
N GLN A 440 -1.61 -17.51 -0.11
CA GLN A 440 -1.11 -16.20 0.32
C GLN A 440 -1.06 -16.06 1.84
N PRO A 441 -0.15 -15.25 2.39
CA PRO A 441 -0.23 -14.83 3.78
C PRO A 441 -1.54 -14.06 4.07
N ALA A 442 -2.25 -14.42 5.14
CA ALA A 442 -3.56 -13.82 5.46
C ALA A 442 -3.59 -12.28 5.51
N LYS A 443 -2.46 -11.64 5.82
CA LYS A 443 -2.35 -10.18 5.90
C LYS A 443 -2.13 -9.47 4.56
N SER A 444 -1.69 -10.18 3.52
CA SER A 444 -1.53 -9.60 2.17
C SER A 444 -2.80 -9.70 1.34
N LEU A 445 -3.80 -10.46 1.80
CA LEU A 445 -5.09 -10.60 1.13
C LEU A 445 -5.86 -9.29 1.07
N ASP A 446 -6.73 -9.18 0.06
CA ASP A 446 -7.76 -8.15 0.00
C ASP A 446 -8.69 -8.24 1.21
N LEU A 447 -9.22 -7.10 1.63
CA LEU A 447 -10.15 -7.00 2.75
C LEU A 447 -11.42 -7.86 2.55
N ALA A 448 -11.93 -7.98 1.32
CA ALA A 448 -13.14 -8.75 1.03
C ALA A 448 -13.03 -10.24 1.38
N TRP A 449 -11.82 -10.82 1.33
CA TRP A 449 -11.59 -12.25 1.58
C TRP A 449 -10.50 -12.53 2.64
N MET A 450 -9.98 -11.52 3.33
CA MET A 450 -9.06 -11.72 4.47
C MET A 450 -9.77 -12.37 5.68
N PRO A 451 -9.12 -13.28 6.46
CA PRO A 451 -9.71 -13.84 7.68
C PRO A 451 -10.30 -12.79 8.63
N GLN A 452 -11.51 -13.04 9.12
CA GLN A 452 -12.33 -12.11 9.90
C GLN A 452 -11.70 -11.81 11.26
N VAL A 453 -11.02 -12.78 11.87
CA VAL A 453 -10.27 -12.57 13.11
C VAL A 453 -9.20 -11.48 13.00
N LEU A 454 -8.71 -11.17 11.79
CA LEU A 454 -7.79 -10.04 11.59
C LEU A 454 -8.48 -8.68 11.76
N TYR A 455 -9.79 -8.60 11.51
CA TYR A 455 -10.60 -7.40 11.78
C TYR A 455 -10.81 -7.19 13.28
N LEU A 456 -10.84 -8.26 14.06
CA LEU A 456 -11.08 -8.21 15.50
C LEU A 456 -9.85 -7.72 16.30
N LYS A 457 -8.68 -7.66 15.65
CA LYS A 457 -7.43 -7.26 16.31
C LYS A 457 -7.47 -5.83 16.82
N GLY A 458 -6.86 -5.63 17.99
CA GLY A 458 -6.74 -4.31 18.63
C GLY A 458 -7.89 -3.94 19.56
N VAL A 459 -9.00 -4.70 19.55
CA VAL A 459 -10.05 -4.61 20.56
C VAL A 459 -9.80 -5.70 21.59
N LYS A 460 -9.52 -5.32 22.85
CA LYS A 460 -9.13 -6.29 23.89
C LYS A 460 -10.26 -7.25 24.28
N HIS A 461 -11.49 -6.75 24.34
CA HIS A 461 -12.66 -7.49 24.78
C HIS A 461 -13.84 -7.14 23.90
N TYR A 462 -14.47 -8.15 23.30
CA TYR A 462 -15.78 -8.02 22.69
C TYR A 462 -16.83 -8.41 23.72
N SER A 463 -17.86 -7.59 23.87
CA SER A 463 -19.02 -7.89 24.71
C SER A 463 -19.80 -9.06 24.13
N LYS A 464 -19.95 -9.08 22.80
CA LYS A 464 -20.64 -10.15 22.07
C LYS A 464 -20.17 -10.21 20.62
N LEU A 465 -20.14 -11.41 20.07
CA LEU A 465 -19.98 -11.65 18.63
C LEU A 465 -21.32 -12.23 18.15
N TYR A 466 -21.72 -11.92 16.91
CA TYR A 466 -22.96 -12.40 16.34
C TYR A 466 -22.70 -13.09 15.01
N SER A 467 -23.44 -14.17 14.73
CA SER A 467 -23.54 -14.73 13.38
C SER A 467 -24.53 -13.89 12.55
N LEU A 468 -24.32 -13.82 11.23
CA LEU A 468 -25.31 -13.28 10.29
C LEU A 468 -26.65 -14.05 10.31
N ASP A 469 -26.70 -15.26 10.86
CA ASP A 469 -27.95 -16.00 11.03
C ASP A 469 -28.78 -15.49 12.22
N HIS A 470 -28.17 -14.69 13.10
CA HIS A 470 -28.76 -14.19 14.34
C HIS A 470 -28.87 -12.66 14.36
N LEU A 471 -29.16 -12.03 13.22
CA LEU A 471 -29.30 -10.57 13.13
C LEU A 471 -30.44 -10.01 13.98
N ASP A 472 -31.55 -10.76 14.13
CA ASP A 472 -32.65 -10.33 15.00
C ASP A 472 -32.22 -10.21 16.46
N GLN A 473 -31.39 -11.14 16.95
CA GLN A 473 -30.84 -11.06 18.30
C GLN A 473 -29.94 -9.84 18.47
N LEU A 474 -29.13 -9.51 17.46
CA LEU A 474 -28.33 -8.28 17.49
C LEU A 474 -29.25 -7.05 17.62
N VAL A 475 -30.30 -6.98 16.80
CA VAL A 475 -31.24 -5.85 16.85
C VAL A 475 -31.90 -5.77 18.23
N ASP A 476 -32.42 -6.88 18.75
CA ASP A 476 -33.08 -6.90 20.06
C ASP A 476 -32.15 -6.43 21.20
N ASP A 477 -30.88 -6.88 21.19
CA ASP A 477 -29.88 -6.43 22.17
C ASP A 477 -29.62 -4.92 22.05
N LEU A 478 -29.47 -4.41 20.82
CA LEU A 478 -29.24 -2.98 20.58
C LEU A 478 -30.47 -2.12 20.92
N GLU A 479 -31.69 -2.60 20.64
CA GLU A 479 -32.94 -1.93 21.04
C GLU A 479 -33.06 -1.87 22.56
N GLY A 480 -32.76 -2.98 23.25
CA GLY A 480 -32.78 -3.06 24.72
C GLY A 480 -31.78 -2.11 25.37
N MET A 481 -30.57 -1.96 24.80
CA MET A 481 -29.54 -1.07 25.31
C MET A 481 -29.81 0.41 25.01
N SER A 482 -30.30 0.72 23.81
CA SER A 482 -30.48 2.09 23.35
C SER A 482 -31.86 2.67 23.71
N GLY A 483 -32.84 1.82 24.03
CA GLY A 483 -34.24 2.20 24.20
C GLY A 483 -34.91 2.65 22.91
N ARG A 484 -34.28 2.44 21.74
CA ARG A 484 -34.77 2.86 20.42
C ARG A 484 -35.19 1.64 19.61
N LYS A 485 -36.28 1.77 18.86
CA LYS A 485 -36.64 0.82 17.81
C LYS A 485 -35.69 1.01 16.62
N LEU A 486 -35.14 -0.08 16.09
CA LEU A 486 -34.17 -0.07 15.00
C LEU A 486 -34.73 -0.79 13.76
N THR A 487 -34.22 -0.43 12.59
CA THR A 487 -34.60 -1.08 11.34
C THR A 487 -34.10 -2.53 11.32
N ARG A 488 -35.01 -3.50 11.19
CA ARG A 488 -34.61 -4.92 11.05
C ARG A 488 -34.01 -5.18 9.68
N PHE A 489 -33.11 -6.18 9.62
CA PHE A 489 -32.62 -6.66 8.33
C PHE A 489 -33.81 -7.19 7.52
N PRO A 490 -33.95 -6.83 6.22
CA PRO A 490 -35.06 -7.32 5.42
C PRO A 490 -35.05 -8.84 5.44
N ALA A 491 -36.18 -9.46 5.78
CA ALA A 491 -36.34 -10.89 5.63
C ALA A 491 -36.00 -11.25 4.19
N LYS A 492 -35.22 -12.31 3.97
CA LYS A 492 -34.95 -12.81 2.61
C LYS A 492 -36.30 -12.98 1.92
N GLU A 493 -36.55 -12.23 0.85
CA GLU A 493 -37.79 -12.39 0.09
C GLU A 493 -37.85 -13.85 -0.36
N ASN A 494 -38.91 -14.56 0.01
CA ASN A 494 -39.10 -16.00 -0.23
C ASN A 494 -39.25 -16.37 -1.73
N GLY A 495 -38.81 -15.52 -2.65
CA GLY A 495 -39.10 -15.62 -4.08
C GLY A 495 -38.21 -16.58 -4.85
N THR A 496 -36.93 -16.71 -4.47
CA THR A 496 -35.97 -17.49 -5.25
C THR A 496 -35.19 -18.45 -4.35
N MET A 497 -35.54 -19.73 -4.42
CA MET A 497 -34.74 -20.78 -3.80
C MET A 497 -33.38 -20.84 -4.51
N PRO A 498 -32.25 -20.82 -3.77
CA PRO A 498 -30.93 -20.99 -4.36
C PRO A 498 -30.85 -22.31 -5.14
N LEU A 499 -30.27 -22.28 -6.34
CA LEU A 499 -30.05 -23.47 -7.15
C LEU A 499 -28.76 -24.18 -6.73
N VAL A 500 -28.80 -25.51 -6.65
CA VAL A 500 -27.60 -26.33 -6.54
C VAL A 500 -27.06 -26.55 -7.94
N VAL A 501 -25.86 -26.04 -8.21
CA VAL A 501 -25.19 -26.18 -9.51
C VAL A 501 -23.98 -27.09 -9.32
N GLU A 502 -24.12 -28.35 -9.72
CA GLU A 502 -23.03 -29.33 -9.57
C GLU A 502 -21.78 -28.87 -10.33
N GLY A 503 -20.64 -28.86 -9.65
CA GLY A 503 -19.36 -28.44 -10.24
C GLY A 503 -19.20 -26.93 -10.45
N ALA A 504 -20.03 -26.08 -9.82
CA ALA A 504 -19.91 -24.62 -9.95
C ALA A 504 -18.52 -24.08 -9.57
N PHE A 505 -17.77 -24.80 -8.73
CA PHE A 505 -16.43 -24.41 -8.31
C PHE A 505 -15.39 -24.38 -9.45
N ASP A 506 -15.58 -25.20 -10.49
CA ASP A 506 -14.69 -25.29 -11.65
C ASP A 506 -15.22 -24.54 -12.88
N MET A 507 -16.46 -24.05 -12.83
CA MET A 507 -17.04 -23.29 -13.93
C MET A 507 -16.33 -21.95 -14.13
N ALA A 508 -16.19 -21.55 -15.39
CA ALA A 508 -15.74 -20.21 -15.73
C ALA A 508 -16.77 -19.16 -15.26
N PRO A 509 -16.34 -17.97 -14.79
CA PRO A 509 -17.24 -16.93 -14.30
C PRO A 509 -18.37 -16.55 -15.28
N ALA A 510 -18.10 -16.60 -16.58
CA ALA A 510 -19.08 -16.28 -17.62
C ALA A 510 -20.30 -17.23 -17.61
N LEU A 511 -20.11 -18.51 -17.28
CA LEU A 511 -21.18 -19.50 -17.21
C LEU A 511 -22.05 -19.33 -15.96
N LEU A 512 -21.46 -18.79 -14.89
CA LEU A 512 -22.15 -18.59 -13.62
C LEU A 512 -23.15 -17.43 -13.67
N LYS A 513 -23.00 -16.50 -14.62
CA LYS A 513 -23.89 -15.35 -14.82
C LYS A 513 -25.33 -15.72 -15.20
N ASP A 514 -25.52 -16.90 -15.77
CA ASP A 514 -26.83 -17.35 -16.27
C ASP A 514 -27.71 -17.91 -15.14
N PHE A 515 -27.17 -18.07 -13.93
CA PHE A 515 -27.92 -18.57 -12.77
C PHE A 515 -28.37 -17.40 -11.88
N PRO A 516 -29.67 -17.32 -11.53
CA PRO A 516 -30.21 -16.20 -10.76
C PRO A 516 -29.72 -16.16 -9.30
N LEU A 517 -29.49 -17.34 -8.69
CA LEU A 517 -28.94 -17.49 -7.35
C LEU A 517 -28.38 -18.90 -7.19
N ILE A 518 -27.10 -19.03 -6.86
CA ILE A 518 -26.43 -20.32 -6.66
C ILE A 518 -26.20 -20.54 -5.17
N GLU A 519 -26.55 -21.73 -4.67
CA GLU A 519 -26.30 -22.09 -3.28
C GLU A 519 -24.81 -22.24 -3.01
N ALA A 520 -24.31 -21.73 -1.88
CA ALA A 520 -22.88 -21.71 -1.56
C ALA A 520 -22.22 -23.10 -1.62
N ARG A 521 -22.94 -24.17 -1.19
CA ARG A 521 -22.45 -25.55 -1.28
C ARG A 521 -22.09 -26.01 -2.70
N SER A 522 -22.64 -25.38 -3.74
CA SER A 522 -22.31 -25.67 -5.15
C SER A 522 -20.84 -25.36 -5.47
N PHE A 523 -20.22 -24.47 -4.70
CA PHE A 523 -18.85 -24.01 -4.87
C PHE A 523 -17.83 -24.81 -4.06
N TYR A 524 -18.24 -25.89 -3.39
CA TYR A 524 -17.33 -26.68 -2.57
C TYR A 524 -17.44 -28.16 -2.88
N ASN A 525 -16.30 -28.76 -3.20
CA ASN A 525 -16.06 -30.18 -2.97
C ASN A 525 -15.39 -30.38 -1.60
N ASP A 526 -15.17 -31.63 -1.20
CA ASP A 526 -14.57 -31.96 0.10
C ASP A 526 -13.18 -31.34 0.28
N GLU A 527 -12.38 -31.29 -0.78
CA GLU A 527 -11.02 -30.73 -0.77
C GLU A 527 -11.02 -29.22 -0.52
N LEU A 528 -11.77 -28.44 -1.32
CA LEU A 528 -11.90 -27.00 -1.15
C LEU A 528 -12.51 -26.65 0.21
N SER A 529 -13.50 -27.43 0.64
CA SER A 529 -14.13 -27.31 1.94
C SER A 529 -13.12 -27.45 3.08
N ALA A 530 -12.27 -28.49 3.04
CA ALA A 530 -11.23 -28.73 4.02
C ALA A 530 -10.14 -27.64 3.98
N MET A 531 -9.73 -27.21 2.79
CA MET A 531 -8.73 -26.16 2.60
C MET A 531 -9.19 -24.83 3.23
N VAL A 532 -10.43 -24.39 2.95
CA VAL A 532 -11.00 -23.18 3.56
C VAL A 532 -11.14 -23.33 5.06
N SER A 533 -11.70 -24.45 5.55
CA SER A 533 -11.84 -24.67 6.99
C SER A 533 -10.49 -24.67 7.72
N SER A 534 -9.43 -25.19 7.11
CA SER A 534 -8.08 -25.15 7.68
C SER A 534 -7.50 -23.72 7.69
N TYR A 535 -7.60 -22.99 6.58
CA TYR A 535 -7.03 -21.65 6.46
C TYR A 535 -7.77 -20.62 7.33
N TYR A 536 -9.10 -20.74 7.43
CA TYR A 536 -9.97 -19.88 8.24
C TYR A 536 -10.35 -20.52 9.59
N ALA A 537 -9.54 -21.45 10.12
CA ALA A 537 -9.87 -22.20 11.34
C ALA A 537 -10.15 -21.33 12.56
N GLU A 538 -9.52 -20.16 12.69
CA GLU A 538 -9.84 -19.20 13.75
C GLU A 538 -11.23 -18.57 13.58
N ASP A 539 -11.64 -18.24 12.36
CA ASP A 539 -12.98 -17.71 12.09
C ASP A 539 -14.06 -18.78 12.40
N CYS A 540 -13.85 -20.03 11.97
CA CYS A 540 -14.75 -21.14 12.26
C CYS A 540 -14.93 -21.36 13.77
N ARG A 541 -13.83 -21.38 14.53
CA ARG A 541 -13.89 -21.50 16.00
C ARG A 541 -14.62 -20.33 16.65
N CYS A 542 -14.48 -19.12 16.12
CA CYS A 542 -15.23 -17.97 16.62
C CYS A 542 -16.74 -18.14 16.39
N LEU A 543 -17.17 -18.70 15.27
CA LEU A 543 -18.57 -18.96 14.95
C LEU A 543 -19.16 -20.11 15.77
N GLU A 544 -18.42 -21.19 15.95
CA GLU A 544 -18.82 -22.35 16.77
C GLU A 544 -19.02 -21.99 18.26
N ALA A 545 -18.38 -20.90 18.71
CA ALA A 545 -18.49 -20.41 20.08
C ALA A 545 -19.68 -19.44 20.30
N LEU A 546 -20.44 -19.09 19.26
CA LEU A 546 -21.63 -18.23 19.34
C LEU A 546 -22.89 -19.04 19.61
#